data_AF-A0A510IQM2-F1
#
_entry.id   AF-A0A510IQM2-F1
#
_cell.length_a   1.000
_cell.length_b   1.000
_cell.length_c   1.000
_cell.angle_alpha   90.00
_cell.angle_beta   90.00
_cell.angle_gamma   90.00
#
_symmetry.space_group_name_H-M   'P 1'
#
loop_
_entity.id
_entity.type
_entity.pdbx_description
1 polymer ?
#
loop_
_entity_poly.entity_id
_entity_poly.type
_entity_poly.pdbx_seq_one_letter_code
_entity_poly.pdbx_strand_id
1 'polypeptide(L)'
;MKYLRNSLSNRVLASFLQTFAVVLVLFLLLPLAAAAESAQQKWAGNWLVVSEGDDQLVWQLNADGSGYAYGFNSGGRLTHGFAINWQLDGDRVRVRTGASLHCKGGVVSVAFRGWSRSTLLFAVIDGRHWLQAGGGLLSFQRRLSSWNTPKAGSSCPDIAS
;
A
#
# COMPACT_ATOMS: atom_id res chain seq x y z
N MET A 1 -22.37 61.58 26.75
CA MET A 1 -22.01 60.64 25.65
C MET A 1 -20.71 59.92 25.99
N LYS A 2 -20.73 58.72 26.59
CA LYS A 2 -19.50 57.95 26.92
C LYS A 2 -19.61 56.43 26.71
N TYR A 3 -20.77 55.91 26.29
CA TYR A 3 -21.04 54.46 26.25
C TYR A 3 -20.87 53.80 24.87
N LEU A 4 -20.60 54.55 23.80
CA LEU A 4 -20.49 53.99 22.45
C LEU A 4 -19.09 53.45 22.10
N ARG A 5 -18.06 53.78 22.89
CA ARG A 5 -16.66 53.42 22.57
C ARG A 5 -16.28 51.98 22.95
N ASN A 6 -16.95 51.37 23.93
CA ASN A 6 -16.65 49.99 24.37
C ASN A 6 -17.18 48.89 23.44
N SER A 7 -18.25 49.16 22.68
CA SER A 7 -18.91 48.14 21.84
C SER A 7 -18.08 47.76 20.61
N LEU A 8 -17.40 48.74 20.01
CA LEU A 8 -16.52 48.52 18.85
C LEU A 8 -15.23 47.78 19.22
N SER A 9 -14.63 48.10 20.37
CA SER A 9 -13.43 47.43 20.86
C SER A 9 -13.69 45.95 21.17
N ASN A 10 -14.83 45.62 21.78
CA ASN A 10 -15.22 44.23 22.05
C ASN A 10 -15.44 43.41 20.77
N ARG A 11 -15.99 44.00 19.70
CA ARG A 11 -16.20 43.30 18.42
C ARG A 11 -14.88 43.00 17.71
N VAL A 12 -13.93 43.94 17.74
CA VAL A 12 -12.60 43.72 17.18
C VAL A 12 -11.86 42.65 17.98
N LEU A 13 -11.89 42.72 19.32
CA LEU A 13 -11.27 41.72 20.19
C LEU A 13 -11.86 40.31 19.96
N ALA A 14 -13.18 40.21 19.84
CA ALA A 14 -13.88 38.96 19.57
C ALA A 14 -13.51 38.38 18.18
N SER A 15 -13.38 39.23 17.16
CA SER A 15 -12.95 38.82 15.83
C SER A 15 -11.51 38.30 15.81
N PHE A 16 -10.60 38.97 16.54
CA PHE A 16 -9.21 38.51 16.74
C PHE A 16 -9.14 37.18 17.48
N LEU A 17 -9.94 37.00 18.53
CA LEU A 17 -10.04 35.73 19.27
C LEU A 17 -10.58 34.59 18.39
N GLN A 18 -11.57 34.87 17.53
CA GLN A 18 -12.10 33.88 16.59
C GLN A 18 -11.07 33.48 15.53
N THR A 19 -10.33 34.43 14.97
CA THR A 19 -9.26 34.11 13.99
C THR A 19 -8.15 33.30 14.63
N PHE A 20 -7.72 33.66 15.85
CA PHE A 20 -6.74 32.87 16.59
C PHE A 20 -7.25 31.45 16.90
N ALA A 21 -8.50 31.30 17.30
CA ALA A 21 -9.10 29.99 17.53
C ALA A 21 -9.13 29.14 16.26
N VAL A 22 -9.51 29.72 15.12
CA VAL A 22 -9.51 29.01 13.82
C VAL A 22 -8.09 28.62 13.40
N VAL A 23 -7.12 29.52 13.54
CA VAL A 23 -5.71 29.22 13.24
C VAL A 23 -5.19 28.12 14.15
N LEU A 24 -5.48 28.16 15.45
CA LEU A 24 -5.09 27.12 16.41
C LEU A 24 -5.71 25.77 16.05
N VAL A 25 -7.00 25.75 15.71
CA VAL A 25 -7.72 24.54 15.27
C VAL A 25 -7.10 23.97 14.00
N LEU A 26 -6.81 24.82 13.00
CA LEU A 26 -6.10 24.39 11.78
C LEU A 26 -4.70 23.86 12.11
N PHE A 27 -3.95 24.54 12.98
CA PHE A 27 -2.61 24.12 13.38
C PHE A 27 -2.60 22.80 14.16
N LEU A 28 -3.69 22.47 14.86
CA LEU A 28 -3.88 21.19 15.55
C LEU A 28 -4.38 20.08 14.61
N LEU A 29 -5.23 20.40 13.63
CA LEU A 29 -5.82 19.43 12.69
C LEU A 29 -4.89 19.08 11.51
N LEU A 30 -4.09 20.02 11.03
CA LEU A 30 -3.16 19.81 9.93
C LEU A 30 -2.09 18.72 10.20
N PRO A 31 -1.41 18.67 11.36
CA PRO A 31 -0.45 17.61 11.66
C PRO A 31 -1.12 16.25 11.87
N LEU A 32 -2.38 16.18 12.32
CA LEU A 32 -3.15 14.93 12.38
C LEU A 32 -3.47 14.40 10.98
N ALA A 33 -3.74 15.28 10.01
CA ALA A 33 -3.93 14.90 8.61
C ALA A 33 -2.61 14.54 7.91
N ALA A 34 -1.49 15.20 8.24
CA ALA A 34 -0.18 14.96 7.64
C ALA A 34 0.54 13.73 8.22
N ALA A 35 0.34 13.40 9.50
CA ALA A 35 0.81 12.15 10.11
C ALA A 35 0.11 10.91 9.52
N ALA A 36 -0.95 11.13 8.74
CA ALA A 36 -1.64 10.13 7.95
C ALA A 36 -1.21 10.14 6.47
N GLU A 37 0.06 10.41 6.16
CA GLU A 37 0.66 9.68 5.04
C GLU A 37 0.48 8.20 5.40
N SER A 38 -0.54 7.58 4.79
CA SER A 38 -1.14 6.35 5.31
C SER A 38 -0.04 5.32 5.58
N ALA A 39 -0.10 4.58 6.70
CA ALA A 39 0.87 3.52 6.94
C ALA A 39 0.96 2.53 5.75
N GLN A 40 -0.10 2.45 4.94
CA GLN A 40 -0.15 1.80 3.64
C GLN A 40 0.84 2.38 2.61
N GLN A 41 0.99 3.71 2.53
CA GLN A 41 1.94 4.39 1.67
C GLN A 41 3.39 3.94 1.90
N LYS A 42 3.78 3.64 3.15
CA LYS A 42 5.13 3.16 3.49
C LYS A 42 5.45 1.81 2.84
N TRP A 43 4.43 0.98 2.63
CA TRP A 43 4.55 -0.30 1.95
C TRP A 43 4.38 -0.18 0.43
N ALA A 44 3.77 0.89 -0.07
CA ALA A 44 3.56 1.09 -1.50
C ALA A 44 4.88 1.11 -2.27
N GLY A 45 4.91 0.47 -3.44
CA GLY A 45 6.04 0.27 -4.35
C GLY A 45 6.24 -1.21 -4.70
N ASN A 46 7.25 -1.46 -5.54
CA ASN A 46 7.62 -2.82 -5.95
C ASN A 46 8.65 -3.40 -4.99
N TRP A 47 8.45 -4.64 -4.57
CA TRP A 47 9.31 -5.33 -3.62
C TRP A 47 9.75 -6.69 -4.15
N LEU A 48 11.02 -7.01 -3.91
CA LEU A 48 11.46 -8.40 -3.84
C LEU A 48 11.07 -8.93 -2.47
N VAL A 49 10.31 -10.02 -2.47
CA VAL A 49 9.83 -10.69 -1.26
C VAL A 49 10.32 -12.13 -1.28
N VAL A 50 10.73 -12.63 -0.12
CA VAL A 50 11.15 -14.03 0.06
C VAL A 50 10.19 -14.67 1.07
N SER A 51 9.62 -15.83 0.71
CA SER A 51 8.84 -16.67 1.62
C SER A 51 9.78 -17.59 2.42
N GLU A 52 9.29 -18.19 3.51
CA GLU A 52 10.04 -19.21 4.27
C GLU A 52 10.51 -20.42 3.44
N GLY A 53 9.93 -20.65 2.26
CA GLY A 53 10.35 -21.71 1.34
C GLY A 53 11.45 -21.31 0.35
N ASP A 54 12.09 -20.15 0.55
CA ASP A 54 13.00 -19.50 -0.40
C ASP A 54 12.36 -19.17 -1.76
N ASP A 55 11.02 -19.13 -1.83
CA ASP A 55 10.34 -18.70 -3.03
C ASP A 55 10.60 -17.22 -3.25
N GLN A 56 11.14 -16.89 -4.42
CA GLN A 56 11.29 -15.52 -4.84
C GLN A 56 9.96 -15.01 -5.37
N LEU A 57 9.50 -13.93 -4.77
CA LEU A 57 8.25 -13.26 -5.09
C LEU A 57 8.53 -11.81 -5.46
N VAL A 58 7.70 -11.25 -6.33
CA VAL A 58 7.64 -9.80 -6.51
C VAL A 58 6.25 -9.31 -6.10
N TRP A 59 6.20 -8.41 -5.13
CA TRP A 59 4.97 -7.76 -4.70
C TRP A 59 4.97 -6.31 -5.18
N GLN A 60 4.09 -6.00 -6.11
CA GLN A 60 3.80 -4.64 -6.57
C GLN A 60 2.61 -4.13 -5.78
N LEU A 61 2.87 -3.27 -4.79
CA LEU A 61 1.86 -2.72 -3.90
C LEU A 61 1.56 -1.28 -4.31
N ASN A 62 0.41 -0.99 -4.88
CA ASN A 62 0.02 0.39 -5.17
C ASN A 62 -0.61 1.03 -3.93
N ALA A 63 -0.38 2.33 -3.74
CA ALA A 63 -0.88 3.09 -2.60
C ALA A 63 -2.40 3.06 -2.46
N ASP A 64 -3.13 2.96 -3.58
CA ASP A 64 -4.59 2.87 -3.65
C ASP A 64 -5.15 1.50 -3.22
N GLY A 65 -4.28 0.56 -2.82
CA GLY A 65 -4.67 -0.80 -2.43
C GLY A 65 -4.81 -1.76 -3.60
N SER A 66 -4.56 -1.34 -4.85
CA SER A 66 -4.39 -2.27 -5.97
C SER A 66 -2.96 -2.83 -5.99
N GLY A 67 -2.71 -3.86 -6.79
CA GLY A 67 -1.37 -4.40 -6.94
C GLY A 67 -1.31 -5.74 -7.65
N TYR A 68 -0.12 -6.33 -7.61
CA TYR A 68 0.13 -7.67 -8.13
C TYR A 68 1.12 -8.43 -7.24
N ALA A 69 0.93 -9.73 -7.12
CA ALA A 69 1.88 -10.65 -6.52
C ALA A 69 2.35 -11.67 -7.57
N TYR A 70 3.65 -11.80 -7.77
CA TYR A 70 4.26 -12.66 -8.78
C TYR A 70 5.15 -13.70 -8.11
N GLY A 71 5.12 -14.94 -8.61
CA GLY A 71 5.98 -16.03 -8.17
C GLY A 71 6.96 -16.47 -9.25
N PHE A 72 8.21 -16.68 -8.86
CA PHE A 72 9.30 -17.07 -9.73
C PHE A 72 9.80 -18.46 -9.37
N ASN A 73 10.31 -19.19 -10.35
CA ASN A 73 11.02 -20.43 -10.07
C ASN A 73 12.43 -20.15 -9.55
N SER A 74 13.15 -21.20 -9.13
CA SER A 74 14.52 -21.11 -8.65
C SER A 74 15.51 -20.52 -9.67
N GLY A 75 15.18 -20.57 -10.97
CA GLY A 75 15.96 -19.94 -12.04
C GLY A 75 15.64 -18.47 -12.27
N GLY A 76 14.77 -17.85 -11.47
CA GLY A 76 14.41 -16.43 -11.59
C GLY A 76 13.33 -16.15 -12.64
N ARG A 77 12.77 -17.17 -13.31
CA ARG A 77 11.74 -16.97 -14.35
C ARG A 77 10.35 -16.89 -13.74
N LEU A 78 9.55 -15.93 -14.21
CA LEU A 78 8.16 -15.77 -13.80
C LEU A 78 7.39 -17.06 -14.11
N THR A 79 6.65 -17.60 -13.14
CA THR A 79 5.82 -18.79 -13.31
C THR A 79 4.33 -18.45 -13.27
N HIS A 80 3.93 -17.67 -12.27
CA HIS A 80 2.56 -17.30 -12.03
C HIS A 80 2.46 -15.93 -11.34
N GLY A 81 1.26 -15.38 -11.29
CA GLY A 81 0.97 -14.20 -10.51
C GLY A 81 -0.52 -13.95 -10.35
N PHE A 82 -0.86 -13.00 -9.50
CA PHE A 82 -2.22 -12.60 -9.23
C PHE A 82 -2.31 -11.08 -9.17
N ALA A 83 -3.37 -10.51 -9.74
CA ALA A 83 -3.82 -9.20 -9.32
C ALA A 83 -4.28 -9.29 -7.86
N ILE A 84 -3.94 -8.28 -7.07
CA ILE A 84 -4.31 -8.21 -5.66
C ILE A 84 -5.04 -6.91 -5.35
N ASN A 85 -5.98 -7.00 -4.43
CA ASN A 85 -6.51 -5.86 -3.69
C ASN A 85 -6.06 -6.05 -2.25
N TRP A 86 -5.33 -5.08 -1.71
CA TRP A 86 -4.74 -5.13 -0.39
C TRP A 86 -5.10 -3.89 0.42
N GLN A 87 -5.22 -4.07 1.72
CA GLN A 87 -5.54 -3.00 2.65
C GLN A 87 -4.82 -3.22 3.96
N LEU A 88 -4.20 -2.15 4.47
CA LEU A 88 -3.64 -2.12 5.81
C LEU A 88 -4.69 -1.56 6.80
N ASP A 89 -4.93 -2.29 7.87
CA ASP A 89 -5.80 -1.91 8.99
C ASP A 89 -5.02 -2.13 10.30
N GLY A 90 -4.44 -1.06 10.83
CA GLY A 90 -3.51 -1.14 11.97
C GLY A 90 -2.28 -2.00 11.66
N ASP A 91 -2.10 -3.09 12.41
CA ASP A 91 -1.05 -4.09 12.24
C ASP A 91 -1.47 -5.27 11.35
N ARG A 92 -2.65 -5.20 10.70
CA ARG A 92 -3.17 -6.27 9.86
C ARG A 92 -3.20 -5.87 8.40
N VAL A 93 -2.80 -6.79 7.53
CA VAL A 93 -2.96 -6.65 6.08
C VAL A 93 -3.97 -7.68 5.60
N ARG A 94 -4.96 -7.20 4.86
CA ARG A 94 -5.91 -8.04 4.14
C ARG A 94 -5.54 -8.04 2.67
N VAL A 95 -5.44 -9.21 2.05
CA VAL A 95 -5.13 -9.34 0.63
C VAL A 95 -6.15 -10.26 -0.03
N ARG A 96 -6.82 -9.76 -1.08
CA ARG A 96 -7.73 -10.53 -1.91
C ARG A 96 -7.11 -10.71 -3.29
N THR A 97 -7.02 -11.95 -3.76
CA THR A 97 -6.49 -12.26 -5.10
C THR A 97 -7.59 -12.20 -6.16
N GLY A 98 -7.22 -11.84 -7.38
CA GLY A 98 -8.14 -11.67 -8.51
C GLY A 98 -7.64 -12.36 -9.77
N ALA A 99 -7.43 -11.59 -10.83
CA ALA A 99 -6.94 -12.10 -12.12
C ALA A 99 -5.67 -12.95 -11.90
N SER A 100 -5.63 -14.12 -12.53
CA SER A 100 -4.44 -14.97 -12.55
C SER A 100 -3.60 -14.68 -13.77
N LEU A 101 -2.29 -14.67 -13.58
CA LEU A 101 -1.28 -14.59 -14.62
C LEU A 101 -0.47 -15.88 -14.61
N HIS A 102 -0.16 -16.41 -15.79
CA HIS A 102 0.74 -17.55 -15.95
C HIS A 102 1.73 -17.30 -17.07
N CYS A 103 2.97 -17.73 -16.87
CA CYS A 103 3.95 -17.83 -17.94
C CYS A 103 3.83 -19.22 -18.60
N LYS A 104 3.49 -19.26 -19.89
CA LYS A 104 3.41 -20.51 -20.66
C LYS A 104 4.12 -20.34 -21.99
N GLY A 105 5.07 -21.23 -22.30
CA GLY A 105 5.84 -21.15 -23.54
C GLY A 105 6.67 -19.86 -23.69
N GLY A 106 7.08 -19.24 -22.57
CA GLY A 106 7.83 -17.99 -22.58
C GLY A 106 6.99 -16.72 -22.78
N VAL A 107 5.66 -16.85 -22.83
CA VAL A 107 4.73 -15.73 -23.00
C VAL A 107 3.80 -15.61 -21.80
N VAL A 108 3.51 -14.37 -21.41
CA VAL A 108 2.57 -14.05 -20.33
C VAL A 108 1.13 -14.22 -20.82
N SER A 109 0.37 -15.04 -20.12
CA SER A 109 -1.06 -15.24 -20.30
C SER A 109 -1.82 -14.77 -19.06
N VAL A 110 -2.94 -14.08 -19.26
CA VAL A 110 -3.76 -13.52 -18.16
C VAL A 110 -5.19 -13.98 -18.31
N ALA A 111 -5.82 -14.34 -17.20
CA ALA A 111 -7.23 -14.69 -17.14
C ALA A 111 -7.89 -14.04 -15.91
N PHE A 112 -9.04 -13.40 -16.11
CA PHE A 112 -9.85 -12.88 -15.01
C PHE A 112 -11.12 -13.73 -14.86
N ARG A 113 -11.27 -14.34 -13.69
CA ARG A 113 -12.46 -15.12 -13.32
C ARG A 113 -13.28 -14.47 -12.19
N GLY A 114 -12.96 -13.22 -11.86
CA GLY A 114 -13.45 -12.54 -10.67
C GLY A 114 -12.43 -12.55 -9.53
N TRP A 115 -12.82 -11.93 -8.42
CA TRP A 115 -12.03 -11.93 -7.19
C TRP A 115 -12.28 -13.19 -6.38
N SER A 116 -11.23 -13.72 -5.74
CA SER A 116 -11.34 -14.80 -4.77
C SER A 116 -12.30 -14.43 -3.65
N ARG A 117 -13.12 -15.40 -3.22
CA ARG A 117 -13.98 -15.24 -2.04
C ARG A 117 -13.16 -15.24 -0.74
N SER A 118 -12.00 -15.89 -0.76
CA SER A 118 -11.08 -15.95 0.38
C SER A 118 -10.19 -14.73 0.43
N THR A 119 -9.98 -14.21 1.63
CA THR A 119 -9.01 -13.14 1.91
C THR A 119 -7.83 -13.75 2.67
N LEU A 120 -6.62 -13.49 2.19
CA LEU A 120 -5.40 -13.78 2.92
C LEU A 120 -5.21 -12.71 3.99
N LEU A 121 -4.88 -13.14 5.19
CA LEU A 121 -4.68 -12.26 6.34
C LEU A 121 -3.22 -12.34 6.76
N PHE A 122 -2.61 -11.18 6.95
CA PHE A 122 -1.25 -11.06 7.44
C PHE A 122 -1.20 -10.15 8.66
N ALA A 123 -0.25 -10.41 9.56
CA ALA A 123 0.15 -9.48 10.60
C ALA A 123 1.47 -8.81 10.20
N VAL A 124 1.55 -7.48 10.33
CA VAL A 124 2.79 -6.73 10.18
C VAL A 124 3.59 -6.93 11.47
N ILE A 125 4.71 -7.64 11.36
CA ILE A 125 5.57 -7.93 12.52
C ILE A 125 6.53 -6.77 12.77
N ASP A 126 7.06 -6.20 11.70
CA ASP A 126 7.93 -5.02 11.73
C ASP A 126 7.90 -4.29 10.37
N GLY A 127 8.84 -3.38 10.14
CA GLY A 127 8.93 -2.60 8.90
C GLY A 127 9.33 -3.38 7.63
N ARG A 128 9.59 -4.69 7.72
CA ARG A 128 9.98 -5.56 6.58
C ARG A 128 9.36 -6.95 6.59
N HIS A 129 8.55 -7.33 7.56
CA HIS A 129 8.02 -8.69 7.65
C HIS A 129 6.51 -8.74 7.86
N TRP A 130 5.83 -9.56 7.04
CA TRP A 130 4.41 -9.88 7.18
C TRP A 130 4.25 -11.38 7.47
N LEU A 131 3.55 -11.75 8.55
CA LEU A 131 3.27 -13.14 8.90
C LEU A 131 1.87 -13.53 8.44
N GLN A 132 1.76 -14.54 7.57
CA GLN A 132 0.46 -15.03 7.09
C GLN A 132 -0.24 -15.87 8.16
N ALA A 133 -1.54 -15.65 8.36
CA ALA A 133 -2.36 -16.50 9.22
C ALA A 133 -2.40 -17.95 8.69
N GLY A 134 -1.86 -18.89 9.46
CA GLY A 134 -1.77 -20.31 9.08
C GLY A 134 -0.79 -20.58 7.92
N GLY A 135 0.11 -19.63 7.62
CA GLY A 135 1.15 -19.76 6.60
C GLY A 135 2.52 -19.35 7.15
N GLY A 136 3.42 -18.93 6.27
CA GLY A 136 4.78 -18.51 6.62
C GLY A 136 4.99 -17.00 6.65
N LEU A 137 6.21 -16.61 7.01
CA LEU A 137 6.69 -15.24 6.93
C LEU A 137 6.96 -14.80 5.48
N LEU A 138 6.52 -13.59 5.14
CA LEU A 138 6.93 -12.85 3.96
C LEU A 138 7.95 -11.79 4.36
N SER A 139 9.15 -11.90 3.82
CA SER A 139 10.26 -11.00 4.11
C SER A 139 10.49 -10.05 2.94
N PHE A 140 10.21 -8.76 3.14
CA PHE A 140 10.38 -7.70 2.16
C PHE A 140 11.83 -7.26 2.13
N GLN A 141 12.59 -7.79 1.16
CA GLN A 141 14.04 -7.66 1.12
C GLN A 141 14.49 -6.29 0.63
N ARG A 142 14.02 -5.89 -0.57
CA ARG A 142 14.43 -4.64 -1.22
C ARG A 142 13.39 -4.11 -2.19
N ARG A 143 13.47 -2.82 -2.50
CA ARG A 143 12.67 -2.17 -3.54
C ARG A 143 13.17 -2.53 -4.93
N LEU A 144 12.24 -2.70 -5.88
CA LEU A 144 12.51 -2.96 -7.28
C LEU A 144 12.05 -1.78 -8.15
N SER A 145 12.83 -0.70 -8.17
CA SER A 145 12.47 0.51 -8.93
C SER A 145 12.36 0.28 -10.44
N SER A 146 13.10 -0.68 -11.00
CA SER A 146 13.06 -1.06 -12.41
C SER A 146 12.00 -2.10 -12.76
N TRP A 147 11.25 -2.62 -11.77
CA TRP A 147 10.21 -3.61 -12.04
C TRP A 147 9.04 -3.00 -12.81
N ASN A 148 8.60 -3.71 -13.85
CA ASN A 148 7.45 -3.32 -14.66
C ASN A 148 6.39 -4.43 -14.63
N THR A 149 5.12 -4.03 -14.53
CA THR A 149 3.97 -4.94 -14.62
C THR A 149 3.99 -5.71 -15.94
N PRO A 150 4.11 -7.06 -15.92
CA PRO A 150 4.11 -7.85 -17.13
C PRO A 150 2.76 -7.74 -17.85
N LYS A 151 2.78 -7.65 -19.17
CA LYS A 151 1.57 -7.46 -19.98
C LYS A 151 1.19 -8.79 -20.64
N ALA A 152 -0.10 -9.04 -20.82
CA ALA A 152 -0.55 -10.18 -21.62
C ALA A 152 0.10 -10.14 -23.01
N GLY A 153 0.65 -11.28 -23.44
CA GLY A 153 1.36 -11.41 -24.71
C GLY A 153 2.84 -10.98 -24.69
N SER A 154 3.34 -10.39 -23.59
CA SER A 154 4.78 -10.09 -23.48
C SER A 154 5.61 -11.33 -23.17
N SER A 155 6.94 -11.23 -23.35
CA SER A 155 7.87 -12.23 -22.83
C SER A 155 7.74 -12.36 -21.31
N CYS A 156 7.99 -13.55 -20.79
CA CYS A 156 8.03 -13.78 -19.36
C CYS A 156 9.26 -13.11 -18.73
N PRO A 157 9.07 -12.27 -17.71
CA PRO A 157 10.17 -11.68 -16.95
C PRO A 157 11.08 -12.72 -16.33
N ASP A 158 12.34 -12.34 -16.18
CA ASP A 158 13.37 -13.04 -15.46
C ASP A 158 14.01 -12.05 -14.48
N ILE A 159 14.06 -12.42 -13.20
CA ILE A 159 14.63 -11.57 -12.13
C ILE A 159 16.08 -11.96 -11.81
N ALA A 160 16.59 -13.04 -12.40
CA ALA A 160 17.99 -13.44 -12.29
C ALA A 160 18.86 -12.85 -13.41
N SER A 161 18.26 -12.33 -14.47
CA SER A 161 18.94 -11.72 -15.64
C SER A 161 19.22 -10.23 -15.50
#